data_AF-A0AAD3DJZ5-F1
#
_entry.id   AF-A0AAD3DJZ5-F1
#
_cell.length_a   1.000
_cell.length_b   1.000
_cell.length_c   1.000
_cell.angle_alpha   90.00
_cell.angle_beta   90.00
_cell.angle_gamma   90.00
#
_symmetry.space_group_name_H-M   'P 1'
#
loop_
_entity.id
_entity.type
_entity.pdbx_description
1 polymer ?
#
loop_
_entity_poly.entity_id
_entity_poly.type
_entity_poly.pdbx_seq_one_letter_code
_entity_poly.pdbx_strand_id
1 'polypeptide(L)'
;MSAAFLVSARFAHPQQRPMAPRRTLRLHCAAVSMNPTNFSLVKQVVLSKTKIPEHDWDPNEDERKRLSTMSVQTVAAKLEELQQLLQPPSVNLLMTKVPASTLARPPIRVRDQVLAVADMLGQATELDAAKVLALTRRTMGKPDEHFQERIDALATIGDLGLAQRTVISRPKVLEQTPQAIQLKISLIRQAVQAGGSEEIRRDLERMSASQLGYALTRGVPGVLRLKYLAEKRYNVTVTLDTVLRYSSEKWNKMHPDYDAWLEEQEAVIQSEYLDM
;
A
#
# COMPACT_ATOMS: atom_id res chain seq x y z
N MET A 1 14.71 23.61 -43.09
CA MET A 1 15.11 24.03 -41.72
C MET A 1 13.85 24.50 -41.01
N SER A 2 13.27 23.63 -40.18
CA SER A 2 11.85 23.72 -39.81
C SER A 2 11.64 24.20 -38.37
N ALA A 3 10.88 25.29 -38.22
CA ALA A 3 9.94 25.62 -37.13
C ALA A 3 10.35 25.46 -35.64
N ALA A 4 11.63 25.56 -35.28
CA ALA A 4 12.08 25.52 -33.87
C ALA A 4 12.32 26.90 -33.21
N PHE A 5 11.94 28.02 -33.85
CA PHE A 5 12.37 29.36 -33.41
C PHE A 5 11.27 30.35 -32.99
N LEU A 6 10.01 29.91 -32.85
CA LEU A 6 8.88 30.82 -32.61
C LEU A 6 7.99 30.45 -31.40
N VAL A 7 8.59 30.11 -30.26
CA VAL A 7 7.88 30.13 -28.96
C VAL A 7 8.73 30.80 -27.86
N SER A 8 9.42 31.89 -28.22
CA SER A 8 10.22 32.70 -27.25
C SER A 8 9.85 34.18 -27.27
N ALA A 9 8.59 34.52 -27.51
CA ALA A 9 8.16 35.93 -27.49
C ALA A 9 6.67 36.07 -27.17
N ARG A 10 6.24 35.74 -25.94
CA ARG A 10 4.95 36.23 -25.41
C ARG A 10 4.77 36.04 -23.90
N PHE A 11 5.77 36.40 -23.11
CA PHE A 11 5.58 36.72 -21.69
C PHE A 11 6.58 37.81 -21.27
N ALA A 12 6.37 39.02 -21.78
CA ALA A 12 7.02 40.22 -21.26
C ALA A 12 5.91 41.13 -20.72
N HIS A 13 5.40 40.79 -19.53
CA HIS A 13 4.60 41.73 -18.73
C HIS A 13 5.58 42.56 -17.90
N PRO A 14 5.51 43.91 -17.86
CA PRO A 14 6.63 44.75 -17.38
C PRO A 14 6.85 44.79 -15.86
N GLN A 15 6.30 43.87 -15.08
CA GLN A 15 6.32 43.94 -13.61
C GLN A 15 6.82 42.67 -12.89
N GLN A 16 7.35 41.67 -13.60
CA GLN A 16 7.90 40.50 -12.91
C GLN A 16 9.38 40.68 -12.61
N ARG A 17 9.71 40.73 -11.31
CA ARG A 17 11.09 40.68 -10.80
C ARG A 17 11.81 39.48 -11.43
N PRO A 18 13.08 39.61 -11.86
CA PRO A 18 13.82 38.50 -12.42
C PRO A 18 13.91 37.37 -11.39
N MET A 19 13.30 36.22 -11.70
CA MET A 19 13.40 35.05 -10.84
C MET A 19 14.83 34.52 -10.85
N ALA A 20 15.33 34.13 -9.66
CA ALA A 20 16.67 33.59 -9.50
C ALA A 20 16.91 32.40 -10.46
N PRO A 21 18.08 32.31 -11.13
CA PRO A 21 18.35 31.32 -12.19
C PRO A 21 18.02 29.88 -11.81
N ARG A 22 18.22 29.52 -10.52
CA ARG A 22 17.92 28.19 -9.98
C ARG A 22 16.43 27.84 -9.94
N ARG A 23 15.54 28.82 -9.71
CA ARG A 23 14.08 28.60 -9.73
C ARG A 23 13.58 28.45 -11.16
N THR A 24 14.12 29.25 -12.08
CA THR A 24 13.82 29.16 -13.51
C THR A 24 14.25 27.81 -14.08
N LEU A 25 15.43 27.30 -13.69
CA LEU A 25 15.90 25.97 -14.11
C LEU A 25 15.02 24.84 -13.57
N ARG A 26 14.61 24.89 -12.29
CA ARG A 26 13.69 23.89 -11.71
C ARG A 26 12.31 23.90 -12.37
N LEU A 27 11.78 25.09 -12.68
CA LEU A 27 10.51 25.22 -13.40
C LEU A 27 10.63 24.76 -14.85
N HIS A 28 11.76 25.01 -15.52
CA HIS A 28 12.01 24.46 -16.85
C HIS A 28 12.17 22.94 -16.84
N CYS A 29 12.89 22.38 -15.86
CA CYS A 29 12.96 20.92 -15.69
C CYS A 29 11.59 20.32 -15.37
N ALA A 30 10.74 21.01 -14.58
CA ALA A 30 9.37 20.57 -14.29
C ALA A 30 8.43 20.71 -15.50
N ALA A 31 8.60 21.75 -16.33
CA ALA A 31 7.82 21.96 -17.55
C ALA A 31 8.25 20.98 -18.67
N VAL A 32 9.53 20.65 -18.75
CA VAL A 32 10.07 19.63 -19.66
C VAL A 32 9.71 18.21 -19.19
N SER A 33 9.52 17.99 -17.87
CA SER A 33 9.11 16.68 -17.33
C SER A 33 7.61 16.38 -17.47
N MET A 34 6.79 17.40 -17.76
CA MET A 34 5.41 17.23 -18.19
C MET A 34 5.31 17.32 -19.73
N ASN A 35 6.04 16.45 -20.43
CA ASN A 35 5.89 16.33 -21.88
C ASN A 35 4.81 15.27 -22.19
N PRO A 36 3.60 15.67 -22.66
CA PRO A 36 2.57 14.70 -23.07
C PRO A 36 3.08 13.72 -24.15
N THR A 37 4.10 14.12 -24.90
CA THR A 37 4.79 13.29 -25.90
C THR A 37 5.55 12.13 -25.24
N ASN A 38 6.21 12.33 -24.09
CA ASN A 38 6.95 11.25 -23.41
C ASN A 38 6.00 10.17 -22.91
N PHE A 39 4.88 10.54 -22.30
CA PHE A 39 3.89 9.57 -21.85
C PHE A 39 3.35 8.72 -23.01
N SER A 40 3.08 9.36 -24.16
CA SER A 40 2.64 8.64 -25.37
C SER A 40 3.69 7.63 -25.87
N LEU A 41 4.97 8.01 -25.89
CA LEU A 41 6.06 7.11 -26.27
C LEU A 41 6.23 5.95 -25.28
N VAL A 42 6.17 6.23 -23.98
CA VAL A 42 6.20 5.19 -22.93
C VAL A 42 5.02 4.24 -23.09
N LYS A 43 3.81 4.75 -23.34
CA LYS A 43 2.63 3.94 -23.64
C LYS A 43 2.87 3.01 -24.83
N GLN A 44 3.39 3.52 -25.94
CA GLN A 44 3.69 2.70 -27.12
C GLN A 44 4.70 1.59 -26.83
N VAL A 45 5.76 1.88 -26.07
CA VAL A 45 6.75 0.86 -25.68
C VAL A 45 6.12 -0.20 -24.79
N VAL A 46 5.32 0.20 -23.79
CA VAL A 46 4.64 -0.75 -22.90
C VAL A 46 3.70 -1.66 -23.71
N LEU A 47 2.84 -1.09 -24.55
CA LEU A 47 1.87 -1.85 -25.34
C LEU A 47 2.50 -2.73 -26.42
N SER A 48 3.63 -2.32 -27.01
CA SER A 48 4.33 -3.15 -28.03
C SER A 48 5.10 -4.31 -27.41
N LYS A 49 5.61 -4.14 -26.19
CA LYS A 49 6.37 -5.18 -25.48
C LYS A 49 5.46 -6.12 -24.70
N THR A 50 4.29 -5.67 -24.25
CA THR A 50 3.33 -6.48 -23.50
C THR A 50 2.19 -6.97 -24.38
N LYS A 51 1.42 -7.96 -23.92
CA LYS A 51 0.19 -8.41 -24.61
C LYS A 51 -1.07 -7.70 -24.07
N ILE A 52 -0.92 -6.49 -23.53
CA ILE A 52 -2.02 -5.74 -22.93
C ILE A 52 -2.80 -5.04 -24.04
N PRO A 53 -4.12 -5.26 -24.17
CA PRO A 53 -4.95 -4.49 -25.07
C PRO A 53 -4.92 -3.00 -24.69
N GLU A 54 -4.88 -2.10 -25.68
CA GLU A 54 -4.76 -0.66 -25.41
C GLU A 54 -5.88 -0.13 -24.48
N HIS A 55 -7.10 -0.66 -24.61
CA HIS A 55 -8.24 -0.27 -23.78
C HIS A 55 -8.13 -0.73 -22.32
N ASP A 56 -7.30 -1.73 -22.04
CA ASP A 56 -7.06 -2.24 -20.68
C ASP A 56 -5.94 -1.49 -19.97
N TRP A 57 -5.10 -0.76 -20.71
CA TRP A 57 -4.00 0.02 -20.15
C TRP A 57 -4.43 1.46 -19.87
N ASP A 58 -5.06 1.66 -18.72
CA ASP A 58 -5.50 2.97 -18.24
C ASP A 58 -4.87 3.34 -16.88
N PRO A 59 -3.60 3.83 -16.86
CA PRO A 59 -2.99 4.32 -15.64
C PRO A 59 -3.72 5.58 -15.14
N ASN A 60 -3.87 5.71 -13.82
CA ASN A 60 -4.45 6.91 -13.22
C ASN A 60 -3.55 8.14 -13.40
N GLU A 61 -4.05 9.33 -13.05
CA GLU A 61 -3.33 10.58 -13.25
C GLU A 61 -1.93 10.61 -12.59
N ASP A 62 -1.80 10.07 -11.38
CA ASP A 62 -0.53 10.01 -10.67
C ASP A 62 0.50 9.10 -11.37
N GLU A 63 0.06 7.93 -11.85
CA GLU A 63 0.89 7.01 -12.62
C GLU A 63 1.28 7.64 -13.97
N ARG A 64 0.35 8.33 -14.65
CA ARG A 64 0.63 9.06 -15.90
C ARG A 64 1.71 10.12 -15.70
N LYS A 65 1.61 10.92 -14.63
CA LYS A 65 2.61 11.94 -14.27
C LYS A 65 3.97 11.32 -13.98
N ARG A 66 4.02 10.14 -13.34
CA ARG A 66 5.29 9.45 -13.07
C ARG A 66 5.88 8.87 -14.34
N LEU A 67 5.06 8.28 -15.21
CA LEU A 67 5.52 7.69 -16.47
C LEU A 67 6.03 8.77 -17.44
N SER A 68 5.45 9.97 -17.45
CA SER A 68 5.87 11.05 -18.34
C SER A 68 7.29 11.57 -18.05
N THR A 69 7.81 11.33 -16.83
CA THR A 69 9.16 11.71 -16.44
C THR A 69 10.21 10.62 -16.70
N MET A 70 9.80 9.42 -17.11
CA MET A 70 10.71 8.31 -17.36
C MET A 70 11.33 8.38 -18.75
N SER A 71 12.57 7.89 -18.87
CA SER A 71 13.23 7.69 -20.16
C SER A 71 12.64 6.48 -20.88
N VAL A 72 12.25 6.66 -22.15
CA VAL A 72 11.70 5.60 -23.02
C VAL A 72 12.69 4.42 -23.15
N GLN A 73 13.99 4.70 -23.29
CA GLN A 73 15.02 3.67 -23.38
C GLN A 73 15.12 2.85 -22.09
N THR A 74 15.08 3.53 -20.94
CA THR A 74 15.10 2.86 -19.62
C THR A 74 13.85 2.01 -19.41
N VAL A 75 12.68 2.48 -19.83
CA VAL A 75 11.44 1.69 -19.77
C VAL A 75 11.55 0.43 -20.62
N ALA A 76 12.04 0.55 -21.86
CA ALA A 76 12.20 -0.59 -22.77
C ALA A 76 13.14 -1.66 -22.19
N ALA A 77 14.30 -1.25 -21.67
CA ALA A 77 15.26 -2.16 -21.05
C ALA A 77 14.69 -2.86 -19.81
N LYS A 78 14.02 -2.11 -18.91
CA LYS A 78 13.40 -2.69 -17.71
C LYS A 78 12.28 -3.67 -18.03
N LEU A 79 11.48 -3.41 -19.07
CA LEU A 79 10.44 -4.34 -19.50
C LEU A 79 11.03 -5.65 -20.02
N GLU A 80 12.11 -5.56 -20.80
CA GLU A 80 12.79 -6.75 -21.33
C GLU A 80 13.37 -7.61 -20.20
N GLU A 81 14.05 -6.98 -19.23
CA GLU A 81 14.54 -7.67 -18.03
C GLU A 81 13.39 -8.27 -17.20
N LEU A 82 12.29 -7.54 -16.99
CA LEU A 82 11.12 -8.05 -16.26
C LEU A 82 10.51 -9.28 -16.95
N GLN A 83 10.46 -9.31 -18.28
CA GLN A 83 9.94 -10.43 -19.05
C GLN A 83 10.85 -11.67 -19.04
N GLN A 84 12.14 -11.49 -18.77
CA GLN A 84 13.07 -12.60 -18.54
C GLN A 84 12.94 -13.17 -17.13
N LEU A 85 12.56 -12.32 -16.17
CA LEU A 85 12.52 -12.67 -14.74
C LEU A 85 11.16 -13.20 -14.26
N LEU A 86 10.07 -12.79 -14.91
CA LEU A 86 8.69 -13.10 -14.52
C LEU A 86 7.89 -13.60 -15.72
N GLN A 87 6.86 -14.39 -15.44
CA GLN A 87 5.94 -14.89 -16.45
C GLN A 87 5.17 -13.73 -17.11
N PRO A 88 4.91 -13.80 -18.44
CA PRO A 88 4.21 -12.73 -19.16
C PRO A 88 2.85 -12.31 -18.54
N PRO A 89 2.01 -13.23 -18.00
CA PRO A 89 0.77 -12.83 -17.32
C PRO A 89 0.99 -11.93 -16.11
N SER A 90 2.01 -12.20 -15.29
CA SER A 90 2.34 -11.42 -14.09
C SER A 90 2.86 -10.04 -14.48
N VAL A 91 3.76 -9.96 -15.46
CA VAL A 91 4.28 -8.69 -15.99
C VAL A 91 3.13 -7.86 -16.55
N ASN A 92 2.26 -8.45 -17.37
CA ASN A 92 1.12 -7.75 -17.95
C ASN A 92 0.21 -7.18 -16.85
N LEU A 93 -0.10 -7.97 -15.82
CA LEU A 93 -0.95 -7.51 -14.71
C LEU A 93 -0.35 -6.33 -13.94
N LEU A 94 0.94 -6.41 -13.60
CA LEU A 94 1.66 -5.33 -12.92
C LEU A 94 1.73 -4.06 -13.78
N MET A 95 1.99 -4.23 -15.08
CA MET A 95 2.02 -3.12 -16.04
C MET A 95 0.64 -2.51 -16.30
N THR A 96 -0.45 -3.27 -16.14
CA THR A 96 -1.82 -2.74 -16.20
C THR A 96 -2.20 -1.97 -14.93
N LYS A 97 -1.83 -2.45 -13.74
CA LYS A 97 -2.37 -1.93 -12.47
C LYS A 97 -1.45 -0.94 -11.74
N VAL A 98 -0.14 -1.11 -11.87
CA VAL A 98 0.90 -0.33 -11.16
C VAL A 98 2.16 -0.10 -12.04
N PRO A 99 2.02 0.39 -13.29
CA PRO A 99 3.13 0.49 -14.24
C PRO A 99 4.31 1.34 -13.77
N ALA A 100 4.06 2.57 -13.30
CA ALA A 100 5.11 3.48 -12.88
C ALA A 100 5.86 2.96 -11.65
N SER A 101 5.13 2.40 -10.70
CA SER A 101 5.71 1.83 -9.48
C SER A 101 6.54 0.58 -9.78
N THR A 102 6.11 -0.25 -10.74
CA THR A 102 6.87 -1.41 -11.24
C THR A 102 8.14 -0.96 -11.94
N LEU A 103 8.03 -0.02 -12.88
CA LEU A 103 9.15 0.49 -13.68
C LEU A 103 10.12 1.36 -12.88
N ALA A 104 9.72 1.92 -11.74
CA ALA A 104 10.62 2.71 -10.90
C ALA A 104 11.73 1.85 -10.28
N ARG A 105 11.53 0.53 -10.17
CA ARG A 105 12.43 -0.40 -9.47
C ARG A 105 13.41 -1.11 -10.40
N PRO A 106 14.52 -1.64 -9.87
CA PRO A 106 15.29 -2.67 -10.54
C PRO A 106 14.41 -3.91 -10.78
N PRO A 107 14.39 -4.51 -11.99
CA PRO A 107 13.58 -5.68 -12.31
C PRO A 107 13.76 -6.87 -11.34
N ILE A 108 14.99 -7.11 -10.88
CA ILE A 108 15.30 -8.14 -9.89
C ILE A 108 14.53 -7.95 -8.57
N ARG A 109 14.38 -6.70 -8.11
CA ARG A 109 13.65 -6.39 -6.87
C ARG A 109 12.15 -6.62 -7.02
N VAL A 110 11.60 -6.34 -8.21
CA VAL A 110 10.20 -6.66 -8.50
C VAL A 110 9.99 -8.17 -8.43
N ARG A 111 10.90 -8.95 -9.02
CA ARG A 111 10.86 -10.42 -8.92
C ARG A 111 10.93 -10.89 -7.48
N ASP A 112 11.88 -10.40 -6.70
CA ASP A 112 12.06 -10.81 -5.30
C ASP A 112 10.81 -10.52 -4.47
N GLN A 113 10.12 -9.39 -4.71
CA GLN A 113 8.85 -9.09 -4.04
C GLN A 113 7.72 -10.03 -4.46
N VAL A 114 7.61 -10.34 -5.74
CA VAL A 114 6.63 -11.31 -6.25
C VAL A 114 6.87 -12.68 -5.62
N LEU A 115 8.12 -13.13 -5.55
CA LEU A 115 8.49 -14.40 -4.95
C LEU A 115 8.25 -14.42 -3.43
N ALA A 116 8.65 -13.38 -2.71
CA ALA A 116 8.40 -13.30 -1.26
C ALA A 116 6.90 -13.34 -0.92
N VAL A 117 6.05 -12.72 -1.74
CA VAL A 117 4.59 -12.84 -1.59
C VAL A 117 4.11 -14.24 -1.97
N ALA A 118 4.61 -14.84 -3.06
CA ALA A 118 4.25 -16.20 -3.44
C ALA A 118 4.61 -17.20 -2.33
N ASP A 119 5.83 -17.10 -1.79
CA ASP A 119 6.35 -17.93 -0.70
C ASP A 119 5.49 -17.78 0.57
N MET A 120 5.12 -16.55 0.94
CA MET A 120 4.20 -16.33 2.06
C MET A 120 2.84 -16.99 1.80
N LEU A 121 2.32 -16.86 0.59
CA LEU A 121 1.02 -17.42 0.19
C LEU A 121 1.05 -18.95 0.02
N GLY A 122 2.23 -19.57 0.04
CA GLY A 122 2.41 -21.02 -0.05
C GLY A 122 2.27 -21.53 -1.49
N GLN A 123 1.28 -22.38 -1.77
CA GLN A 123 1.03 -22.95 -3.11
C GLN A 123 0.50 -21.94 -4.15
N ALA A 124 0.71 -20.65 -3.92
CA ALA A 124 0.26 -19.59 -4.82
C ALA A 124 1.14 -19.53 -6.07
N THR A 125 0.52 -19.24 -7.21
CA THR A 125 1.27 -19.00 -8.43
C THR A 125 1.90 -17.61 -8.39
N GLU A 126 2.94 -17.39 -9.20
CA GLU A 126 3.53 -16.07 -9.43
C GLU A 126 2.46 -15.02 -9.80
N LEU A 127 1.45 -15.43 -10.57
CA LEU A 127 0.34 -14.58 -10.96
C LEU A 127 -0.55 -14.19 -9.77
N ASP A 128 -0.76 -15.07 -8.80
CA ASP A 128 -1.54 -14.76 -7.61
C ASP A 128 -0.82 -13.76 -6.70
N ALA A 129 0.50 -13.90 -6.56
CA ALA A 129 1.32 -12.90 -5.89
C ALA A 129 1.28 -11.55 -6.61
N ALA A 130 1.36 -11.55 -7.95
CA ALA A 130 1.22 -10.34 -8.75
C ALA A 130 -0.16 -9.67 -8.60
N LYS A 131 -1.25 -10.44 -8.45
CA LYS A 131 -2.60 -9.89 -8.13
C LYS A 131 -2.62 -9.17 -6.79
N VAL A 132 -2.00 -9.74 -5.76
CA VAL A 132 -1.88 -9.09 -4.44
C VAL A 132 -1.09 -7.79 -4.56
N LEU A 133 0.08 -7.84 -5.21
CA LEU A 133 0.95 -6.66 -5.37
C LEU A 133 0.30 -5.55 -6.20
N ALA A 134 -0.47 -5.90 -7.24
CA ALA A 134 -1.22 -4.97 -8.07
C ALA A 134 -2.29 -4.17 -7.27
N LEU A 135 -2.80 -4.74 -6.17
CA LEU A 135 -3.75 -4.07 -5.27
C LEU A 135 -3.06 -3.19 -4.23
N THR A 136 -1.73 -3.25 -4.13
CA THR A 136 -0.90 -2.47 -3.21
C THR A 136 -0.05 -1.45 -3.95
N ARG A 137 -0.66 -0.34 -4.38
CA ARG A 137 0.03 0.67 -5.20
C ARG A 137 1.20 1.32 -4.48
N ARG A 138 1.17 1.41 -3.15
CA ARG A 138 2.23 2.10 -2.38
C ARG A 138 3.37 1.18 -1.96
N THR A 139 3.18 -0.13 -1.85
CA THR A 139 4.28 -1.07 -1.58
C THR A 139 5.29 -1.06 -2.71
N MET A 140 4.81 -1.07 -3.95
CA MET A 140 5.65 -0.92 -5.14
C MET A 140 6.27 0.48 -5.25
N GLY A 141 5.77 1.49 -4.51
CA GLY A 141 6.25 2.88 -4.59
C GLY A 141 7.23 3.36 -3.51
N LYS A 142 7.40 2.63 -2.38
CA LYS A 142 8.27 3.03 -1.25
C LYS A 142 9.63 2.30 -1.26
N PRO A 143 10.72 2.89 -0.72
CA PRO A 143 12.02 2.21 -0.61
C PRO A 143 11.90 0.83 0.03
N ASP A 144 12.68 -0.11 -0.51
CA ASP A 144 12.59 -1.56 -0.32
C ASP A 144 12.99 -2.05 1.09
N GLU A 145 13.55 -1.17 1.91
CA GLU A 145 14.29 -1.52 3.13
C GLU A 145 13.47 -2.31 4.14
N HIS A 146 12.14 -2.28 4.07
CA HIS A 146 11.27 -2.97 5.01
C HIS A 146 10.29 -3.97 4.36
N PHE A 147 10.40 -4.30 3.06
CA PHE A 147 9.42 -5.22 2.46
C PHE A 147 9.53 -6.61 3.07
N GLN A 148 10.74 -7.16 3.16
CA GLN A 148 10.98 -8.45 3.80
C GLN A 148 10.61 -8.40 5.29
N GLU A 149 10.96 -7.34 6.00
CA GLU A 149 10.59 -7.18 7.42
C GLU A 149 9.07 -7.14 7.64
N ARG A 150 8.28 -6.63 6.68
CA ARG A 150 6.80 -6.69 6.75
C ARG A 150 6.29 -8.11 6.52
N ILE A 151 6.90 -8.83 5.57
CA ILE A 151 6.63 -10.25 5.33
C ILE A 151 6.92 -11.05 6.60
N ASP A 152 8.07 -10.81 7.22
CA ASP A 152 8.49 -11.45 8.46
C ASP A 152 7.57 -11.06 9.64
N ALA A 153 7.20 -9.78 9.77
CA ALA A 153 6.24 -9.33 10.77
C ALA A 153 4.87 -10.01 10.63
N LEU A 154 4.41 -10.26 9.41
CA LEU A 154 3.19 -11.05 9.16
C LEU A 154 3.38 -12.53 9.49
N ALA A 155 4.57 -13.09 9.27
CA ALA A 155 4.88 -14.45 9.70
C ALA A 155 4.87 -14.60 11.22
N THR A 156 5.18 -13.54 11.98
CA THR A 156 5.11 -13.56 13.46
C THR A 156 3.69 -13.76 14.01
N ILE A 157 2.63 -13.69 13.19
CA ILE A 157 1.25 -14.00 13.58
C ILE A 157 1.15 -15.39 14.24
N GLY A 158 2.01 -16.35 13.83
CA GLY A 158 2.05 -17.71 14.39
C GLY A 158 1.01 -18.65 13.78
N ASP A 159 -0.04 -18.11 13.17
CA ASP A 159 -0.94 -18.82 12.25
C ASP A 159 -0.64 -18.36 10.81
N LEU A 160 0.10 -19.19 10.08
CA LEU A 160 0.43 -18.97 8.67
C LEU A 160 -0.84 -18.81 7.81
N GLY A 161 -1.91 -19.56 8.12
CA GLY A 161 -3.18 -19.48 7.41
C GLY A 161 -3.89 -18.14 7.64
N LEU A 162 -3.76 -17.56 8.82
CA LEU A 162 -4.28 -16.21 9.11
C LEU A 162 -3.49 -15.13 8.37
N ALA A 163 -2.16 -15.23 8.32
CA ALA A 163 -1.32 -14.30 7.57
C ALA A 163 -1.66 -14.33 6.06
N GLN A 164 -1.78 -15.53 5.49
CA GLN A 164 -2.17 -15.73 4.08
C GLN A 164 -3.55 -15.14 3.76
N ARG A 165 -4.57 -15.48 4.56
CA ARG A 165 -5.93 -14.94 4.39
C ARG A 165 -5.94 -13.41 4.50
N THR A 166 -5.13 -12.85 5.38
CA THR A 166 -5.02 -11.40 5.56
C THR A 166 -4.42 -10.75 4.32
N VAL A 167 -3.33 -11.28 3.77
CA VAL A 167 -2.68 -10.71 2.58
C VAL A 167 -3.57 -10.83 1.34
N ILE A 168 -4.27 -11.95 1.17
CA ILE A 168 -5.21 -12.16 0.05
C ILE A 168 -6.40 -11.20 0.16
N SER A 169 -7.06 -11.17 1.33
CA SER A 169 -8.30 -10.39 1.51
C SER A 169 -8.05 -8.89 1.69
N ARG A 170 -6.88 -8.52 2.25
CA ARG A 170 -6.49 -7.14 2.57
C ARG A 170 -5.02 -6.87 2.20
N PRO A 171 -4.67 -6.86 0.91
CA PRO A 171 -3.29 -6.66 0.44
C PRO A 171 -2.60 -5.41 1.01
N LYS A 172 -3.37 -4.34 1.29
CA LYS A 172 -2.89 -3.08 1.87
C LYS A 172 -2.18 -3.22 3.21
N VAL A 173 -2.28 -4.38 3.88
CA VAL A 173 -1.44 -4.70 5.04
C VAL A 173 0.06 -4.59 4.71
N LEU A 174 0.46 -4.94 3.48
CA LEU A 174 1.85 -4.87 3.02
C LEU A 174 2.37 -3.41 2.90
N GLU A 175 1.47 -2.41 2.87
CA GLU A 175 1.84 -0.99 2.81
C GLU A 175 2.19 -0.36 4.17
N GLN A 176 1.96 -1.10 5.26
CA GLN A 176 2.15 -0.65 6.62
C GLN A 176 3.58 -0.88 7.10
N THR A 177 4.01 -0.20 8.15
CA THR A 177 5.34 -0.45 8.74
C THR A 177 5.33 -1.78 9.50
N PRO A 178 6.47 -2.49 9.61
CA PRO A 178 6.57 -3.70 10.44
C PRO A 178 6.07 -3.48 11.87
N GLN A 179 6.42 -2.35 12.48
CA GLN A 179 6.02 -1.96 13.83
C GLN A 179 4.49 -1.82 13.95
N ALA A 180 3.84 -1.23 12.95
CA ALA A 180 2.38 -1.09 12.92
C ALA A 180 1.66 -2.45 12.82
N ILE A 181 2.25 -3.39 12.08
CA ILE A 181 1.74 -4.76 11.96
C ILE A 181 1.90 -5.47 13.31
N GLN A 182 3.10 -5.42 13.90
CA GLN A 182 3.42 -6.04 15.19
C GLN A 182 2.54 -5.51 16.33
N LEU A 183 2.36 -4.19 16.44
CA LEU A 183 1.49 -3.57 17.44
C LEU A 183 0.06 -4.11 17.32
N LYS A 184 -0.49 -4.17 16.11
CA LYS A 184 -1.85 -4.69 15.91
C LYS A 184 -1.96 -6.16 16.25
N ILE A 185 -0.97 -6.98 15.88
CA ILE A 185 -0.92 -8.40 16.26
C ILE A 185 -0.90 -8.54 17.78
N SER A 186 -0.08 -7.75 18.48
CA SER A 186 -0.02 -7.76 19.94
C SER A 186 -1.36 -7.39 20.58
N LEU A 187 -1.98 -6.29 20.16
CA LEU A 187 -3.28 -5.88 20.68
C LEU A 187 -4.38 -6.90 20.41
N ILE A 188 -4.35 -7.55 19.24
CA ILE A 188 -5.25 -8.67 18.91
C ILE A 188 -5.04 -9.83 19.88
N ARG A 189 -3.78 -10.22 20.15
CA ARG A 189 -3.46 -11.31 21.08
C ARG A 189 -3.95 -11.00 22.50
N GLN A 190 -3.75 -9.77 22.96
CA GLN A 190 -4.27 -9.32 24.25
C GLN A 190 -5.80 -9.39 24.29
N ALA A 191 -6.49 -8.95 23.23
CA ALA A 191 -7.95 -9.04 23.14
C ALA A 191 -8.43 -10.51 23.16
N VAL A 192 -7.76 -11.40 22.44
CA VAL A 192 -8.02 -12.85 22.42
C VAL A 192 -7.84 -13.46 23.82
N GLN A 193 -6.77 -13.10 24.54
CA GLN A 193 -6.53 -13.58 25.90
C GLN A 193 -7.58 -13.06 26.90
N ALA A 194 -8.07 -11.84 26.72
CA ALA A 194 -9.15 -11.29 27.54
C ALA A 194 -10.52 -11.94 27.25
N GLY A 195 -10.71 -12.50 26.04
CA GLY A 195 -11.92 -13.17 25.61
C GLY A 195 -12.15 -14.51 26.33
N GLY A 196 -12.81 -14.45 27.49
CA GLY A 196 -13.04 -15.61 28.36
C GLY A 196 -13.97 -16.72 27.81
N SER A 197 -14.51 -16.60 26.59
CA SER A 197 -15.26 -17.68 25.92
C SER A 197 -14.62 -18.06 24.58
N GLU A 198 -14.64 -19.36 24.28
CA GLU A 198 -14.03 -19.94 23.07
C GLU A 198 -14.67 -19.42 21.77
N GLU A 199 -15.96 -19.04 21.80
CA GLU A 199 -16.65 -18.40 20.67
C GLU A 199 -16.15 -16.98 20.43
N ILE A 200 -16.01 -16.17 21.50
CA ILE A 200 -15.43 -14.83 21.41
C ILE A 200 -13.98 -14.92 20.90
N ARG A 201 -13.23 -15.92 21.36
CA ARG A 201 -11.86 -16.17 20.88
C ARG A 201 -11.80 -16.45 19.38
N ARG A 202 -12.63 -17.37 18.88
CA ARG A 202 -12.68 -17.71 17.44
C ARG A 202 -13.14 -16.55 16.57
N ASP A 203 -14.10 -15.77 17.06
CA ASP A 203 -14.57 -14.59 16.36
C ASP A 203 -13.45 -13.53 16.32
N LEU A 204 -12.78 -13.25 17.44
CA LEU A 204 -11.62 -12.36 17.49
C LEU A 204 -10.49 -12.81 16.55
N GLU A 205 -10.21 -14.13 16.47
CA GLU A 205 -9.22 -14.69 15.53
C GLU A 205 -9.63 -14.50 14.06
N ARG A 206 -10.89 -14.76 13.69
CA ARG A 206 -11.40 -14.47 12.33
C ARG A 206 -11.38 -12.97 12.02
N MET A 207 -11.67 -12.15 13.02
CA MET A 207 -11.77 -10.70 12.95
C MET A 207 -10.39 -10.02 12.82
N SER A 208 -9.36 -10.62 13.41
CA SER A 208 -7.98 -10.14 13.37
C SER A 208 -7.45 -9.96 11.95
N ALA A 209 -7.78 -10.88 11.04
CA ALA A 209 -7.39 -10.82 9.63
C ALA A 209 -7.89 -9.52 8.96
N SER A 210 -9.13 -9.14 9.28
CA SER A 210 -9.73 -7.92 8.74
C SER A 210 -9.12 -6.67 9.37
N GLN A 211 -8.75 -6.70 10.66
CA GLN A 211 -8.15 -5.55 11.36
C GLN A 211 -6.73 -5.23 10.90
N LEU A 212 -5.94 -6.26 10.60
CA LEU A 212 -4.58 -6.09 10.08
C LEU A 212 -4.58 -5.32 8.76
N GLY A 213 -5.64 -5.44 7.95
CA GLY A 213 -5.82 -4.70 6.70
C GLY A 213 -6.09 -3.20 6.82
N TYR A 214 -6.61 -2.70 7.96
CA TYR A 214 -6.95 -1.28 8.12
C TYR A 214 -5.73 -0.44 8.52
N ALA A 215 -5.72 0.82 8.08
CA ALA A 215 -4.75 1.82 8.53
C ALA A 215 -4.82 1.97 10.05
N LEU A 216 -3.70 2.34 10.69
CA LEU A 216 -3.59 2.47 12.16
C LEU A 216 -4.74 3.28 12.78
N THR A 217 -5.11 4.39 12.15
CA THR A 217 -6.19 5.30 12.60
C THR A 217 -7.58 4.67 12.68
N ARG A 218 -7.79 3.52 12.03
CA ARG A 218 -9.05 2.76 12.12
C ARG A 218 -8.86 1.37 12.74
N GLY A 219 -7.73 0.73 12.46
CA GLY A 219 -7.41 -0.61 12.95
C GLY A 219 -7.14 -0.63 14.45
N VAL A 220 -6.34 0.31 14.98
CA VAL A 220 -6.01 0.34 16.41
C VAL A 220 -7.25 0.64 17.25
N PRO A 221 -8.04 1.70 16.99
CA PRO A 221 -9.30 1.92 17.71
C PRO A 221 -10.25 0.72 17.60
N GLY A 222 -10.34 0.09 16.42
CA GLY A 222 -11.14 -1.12 16.24
C GLY A 222 -10.71 -2.26 17.16
N VAL A 223 -9.41 -2.54 17.25
CA VAL A 223 -8.88 -3.60 18.13
C VAL A 223 -9.05 -3.25 19.62
N LEU A 224 -8.88 -1.98 20.01
CA LEU A 224 -9.08 -1.54 21.40
C LEU A 224 -10.53 -1.66 21.84
N ARG A 225 -11.48 -1.31 20.97
CA ARG A 225 -12.91 -1.55 21.20
C ARG A 225 -13.23 -3.03 21.42
N LEU A 226 -12.58 -3.93 20.68
CA LEU A 226 -12.74 -5.37 20.84
C LEU A 226 -12.18 -5.86 22.18
N LYS A 227 -10.98 -5.39 22.55
CA LYS A 227 -10.37 -5.69 23.85
C LYS A 227 -11.28 -5.23 25.00
N TYR A 228 -11.82 -4.01 24.92
CA TYR A 228 -12.78 -3.49 25.90
C TYR A 228 -14.01 -4.39 26.03
N LEU A 229 -14.63 -4.79 24.90
CA LEU A 229 -15.80 -5.66 24.95
C LEU A 229 -15.49 -7.02 25.59
N ALA A 230 -14.32 -7.59 25.28
CA ALA A 230 -13.85 -8.85 25.83
C ALA A 230 -13.64 -8.76 27.36
N GLU A 231 -12.94 -7.73 27.84
CA GLU A 231 -12.67 -7.51 29.27
C GLU A 231 -13.93 -7.26 30.08
N LYS A 232 -14.89 -6.50 29.52
CA LYS A 232 -16.17 -6.23 30.16
C LYS A 232 -17.17 -7.40 30.05
N ARG A 233 -16.76 -8.52 29.41
CA ARG A 233 -17.59 -9.72 29.20
C ARG A 233 -18.94 -9.41 28.56
N TYR A 234 -19.01 -8.41 27.70
CA TYR A 234 -20.23 -8.17 26.94
C TYR A 234 -20.52 -9.40 26.08
N ASN A 235 -21.75 -9.90 26.12
CA ASN A 235 -22.17 -11.00 25.25
C ASN A 235 -22.05 -10.50 23.80
N VAL A 236 -21.08 -11.01 23.05
CA VAL A 236 -20.71 -10.49 21.73
C VAL A 236 -21.73 -10.97 20.69
N THR A 237 -22.93 -10.39 20.71
CA THR A 237 -23.88 -10.44 19.59
C THR A 237 -23.69 -9.25 18.63
N VAL A 238 -22.83 -8.30 18.98
CA VAL A 238 -22.48 -7.15 18.13
C VAL A 238 -21.42 -7.59 17.12
N THR A 239 -21.77 -7.61 15.83
CA THR A 239 -20.84 -8.03 14.77
C THR A 239 -19.70 -7.03 14.57
N LEU A 240 -18.52 -7.52 14.15
CA LEU A 240 -17.32 -6.71 13.89
C LEU A 240 -17.58 -5.49 12.99
N ASP A 241 -18.34 -5.70 11.93
CA ASP A 241 -18.65 -4.64 10.96
C ASP A 241 -19.45 -3.51 11.62
N THR A 242 -20.22 -3.84 12.67
CA THR A 242 -20.94 -2.87 13.49
C THR A 242 -19.97 -2.05 14.35
N VAL A 243 -19.02 -2.68 15.05
CA VAL A 243 -18.02 -2.00 15.91
C VAL A 243 -17.13 -1.03 15.11
N LEU A 244 -16.75 -1.42 13.88
CA LEU A 244 -15.91 -0.60 13.00
C LEU A 244 -16.68 0.50 12.25
N ARG A 245 -17.99 0.32 12.01
CA ARG A 245 -18.85 1.32 11.36
C ARG A 245 -19.39 2.34 12.34
N TYR A 246 -19.37 2.06 13.64
CA TYR A 246 -19.72 3.05 14.64
C TYR A 246 -18.73 4.21 14.65
N SER A 247 -19.27 5.41 14.43
CA SER A 247 -18.54 6.63 14.76
C SER A 247 -18.15 6.60 16.23
N SER A 248 -17.05 7.27 16.58
CA SER A 248 -16.64 7.40 17.99
C SER A 248 -17.75 7.96 18.86
N GLU A 249 -18.53 8.91 18.34
CA GLU A 249 -19.70 9.46 19.04
C GLU A 249 -20.77 8.40 19.33
N LYS A 250 -21.09 7.54 18.35
CA LYS A 250 -22.07 6.46 18.56
C LYS A 250 -21.53 5.40 19.51
N TRP A 251 -20.24 5.09 19.43
CA TRP A 251 -19.56 4.15 20.33
C TRP A 251 -19.61 4.62 21.78
N ASN A 252 -19.15 5.84 22.06
CA ASN A 252 -19.05 6.37 23.42
C ASN A 252 -20.44 6.55 24.07
N LYS A 253 -21.50 6.79 23.28
CA LYS A 253 -22.88 6.77 23.80
C LYS A 253 -23.32 5.39 24.29
N MET A 254 -22.85 4.30 23.66
CA MET A 254 -23.17 2.92 24.07
C MET A 254 -22.25 2.41 25.17
N HIS A 255 -21.04 2.96 25.26
CA HIS A 255 -20.01 2.57 26.21
C HIS A 255 -19.40 3.84 26.87
N PRO A 256 -20.10 4.47 27.83
CA PRO A 256 -19.69 5.74 28.43
C PRO A 256 -18.33 5.67 29.12
N ASP A 257 -18.00 4.52 29.69
CA ASP A 257 -16.74 4.30 30.42
C ASP A 257 -15.57 3.95 29.49
N TYR A 258 -15.78 3.90 28.17
CA TYR A 258 -14.75 3.51 27.20
C TYR A 258 -13.61 4.52 27.15
N ASP A 259 -13.88 5.82 27.23
CA ASP A 259 -12.84 6.85 27.14
C ASP A 259 -11.90 6.78 28.35
N ALA A 260 -12.44 6.60 29.56
CA ALA A 260 -11.63 6.41 30.77
C ALA A 260 -10.78 5.13 30.70
N TRP A 261 -11.37 4.04 30.21
CA TRP A 261 -10.61 2.79 29.99
C TRP A 261 -9.53 2.97 28.90
N LEU A 262 -9.82 3.73 27.85
CA LEU A 262 -8.87 3.99 26.76
C LEU A 262 -7.65 4.76 27.26
N GLU A 263 -7.83 5.76 28.12
CA GLU A 263 -6.73 6.51 28.75
C GLU A 263 -5.80 5.58 29.55
N GLU A 264 -6.35 4.61 30.29
CA GLU A 264 -5.56 3.60 31.00
C GLU A 264 -4.78 2.69 30.02
N GLN A 265 -5.39 2.30 28.90
CA GLN A 265 -4.73 1.48 27.89
C GLN A 265 -3.67 2.25 27.10
N GLU A 266 -3.90 3.53 26.82
CA GLU A 266 -2.91 4.38 26.13
C GLU A 266 -1.63 4.51 26.95
N ALA A 267 -1.73 4.62 28.29
CA ALA A 267 -0.56 4.60 29.16
C ALA A 267 0.23 3.27 29.06
N VAL A 268 -0.46 2.14 29.01
CA VAL A 268 0.16 0.81 28.84
C VAL A 268 0.83 0.71 27.46
N ILE A 269 0.14 1.09 26.39
CA ILE A 269 0.66 1.03 25.02
C ILE A 269 1.84 1.97 24.82
N GLN A 270 1.79 3.18 25.40
CA GLN A 270 2.91 4.12 25.37
C GLN A 270 4.14 3.54 26.09
N SER A 271 3.95 2.91 27.26
CA SER A 271 5.05 2.29 28.00
C SER A 271 5.66 1.05 27.31
N GLU A 272 4.88 0.32 26.51
CA GLU A 272 5.35 -0.92 25.86
C GLU A 272 5.90 -0.72 24.45
N TYR A 273 5.50 0.35 23.73
CA TYR A 273 5.76 0.46 22.28
C TYR A 273 6.30 1.82 21.79
N LEU A 274 6.37 2.85 22.63
CA LEU A 274 6.94 4.16 22.24
C LEU A 274 8.40 4.37 22.67
N ASP A 275 8.99 3.40 23.37
CA ASP A 275 10.43 3.34 23.69
C ASP A 275 11.24 2.48 22.68
N MET A 276 10.64 2.07 21.56
CA MET A 276 11.28 1.36 20.42
C MET A 276 11.58 2.30 19.25
#